data_AF-A0A163YWI3-F1
#
_entry.id   AF-A0A163YWI3-F1
#
_cell.length_a   1.000
_cell.length_b   1.000
_cell.length_c   1.000
_cell.angle_alpha   90.00
_cell.angle_beta   90.00
_cell.angle_gamma   90.00
#
_symmetry.space_group_name_H-M   'P 1'
#
loop_
_entity.id
_entity.type
_entity.pdbx_description
1 polymer ?
#
loop_
_entity_poly.entity_id
_entity_poly.type
_entity_poly.pdbx_seq_one_letter_code
_entity_poly.pdbx_strand_id
1 'polypeptide(L)' 'MKLPIELKSHEFVVLVAVDIDPKYKLSNLDEFYGTLPKSFKPIFKKVIGSTLNIYCVCSNQDDFMFCLRQTGYKTTLL' A
#
# COMPACT_ATOMS: atom_id res chain seq x y z
N MET A 1 13.25 -6.86 -10.12
CA MET A 1 13.01 -7.82 -9.00
C MET A 1 11.82 -8.68 -9.40
N LYS A 2 11.88 -10.01 -9.25
CA LYS A 2 10.70 -10.89 -9.34
C LYS A 2 10.09 -10.98 -7.95
N LEU A 3 8.83 -10.59 -7.81
CA LEU A 3 8.08 -10.81 -6.56
C LEU A 3 7.67 -12.30 -6.51
N PRO A 4 7.81 -13.00 -5.37
CA PRO A 4 7.51 -14.43 -5.26
C PRO A 4 6.00 -14.66 -5.06
N ILE A 5 5.19 -14.18 -5.98
CA ILE A 5 3.72 -14.21 -5.88
C ILE A 5 3.13 -14.42 -7.27
N GLU A 6 2.27 -15.43 -7.37
CA GLU A 6 1.38 -15.60 -8.53
C GLU A 6 0.10 -14.82 -8.26
N LEU A 7 -0.16 -13.82 -9.12
CA LEU A 7 -1.41 -13.06 -9.10
C LEU A 7 -2.53 -13.96 -9.63
N LYS A 8 -3.66 -14.00 -8.91
CA LYS A 8 -4.87 -14.63 -9.44
C LYS A 8 -5.50 -13.75 -10.51
N SER A 9 -6.35 -14.33 -11.35
CA SER A 9 -7.13 -13.55 -12.32
C SER A 9 -7.88 -12.45 -11.57
N HIS A 10 -7.73 -11.20 -12.02
CA HIS A 10 -8.27 -9.96 -11.42
C HIS A 10 -7.51 -9.35 -10.23
N GLU A 11 -6.35 -9.89 -9.85
CA GLU A 11 -5.46 -9.26 -8.88
C GLU A 11 -4.39 -8.40 -9.56
N PHE A 12 -4.09 -7.23 -9.00
CA PHE A 12 -3.04 -6.32 -9.47
C PHE A 12 -2.22 -5.78 -8.30
N VAL A 13 -1.00 -5.33 -8.58
CA VAL A 13 -0.10 -4.79 -7.54
C VAL A 13 -0.31 -3.29 -7.43
N VAL A 14 -0.42 -2.82 -6.19
CA VAL A 14 -0.53 -1.41 -5.86
C VAL A 14 0.61 -1.03 -4.92
N LEU A 15 1.31 0.05 -5.25
CA LEU A 15 2.23 0.70 -4.32
C LEU A 15 1.49 1.79 -3.54
N VAL A 16 1.50 1.68 -2.22
CA VAL A 16 1.06 2.72 -1.29
C VAL A 16 2.30 3.38 -0.70
N ALA A 17 2.52 4.66 -1.01
CA ALA A 17 3.61 5.45 -0.44
C ALA A 17 3.07 6.33 0.70
N VAL A 18 3.66 6.20 1.88
CA VAL A 18 3.31 6.96 3.07
C VAL A 18 4.50 7.82 3.47
N ASP A 19 4.34 9.13 3.38
CA ASP A 19 5.34 10.07 3.88
C ASP A 19 5.20 10.22 5.39
N ILE A 20 6.28 9.96 6.12
CA ILE A 20 6.35 10.03 7.56
C ILE A 20 7.07 11.32 7.91
N ASP A 21 6.38 12.21 8.62
CA ASP A 21 7.02 13.38 9.18
C ASP A 21 8.10 12.91 10.19
N PRO A 22 9.36 13.34 10.05
CA PRO A 22 10.48 12.91 10.90
C PRO A 22 10.30 13.20 12.40
N LYS A 23 9.32 14.03 12.78
CA LYS A 23 8.93 14.25 14.18
C LYS A 23 8.25 13.05 14.81
N TYR A 24 7.69 12.14 14.00
CA TYR A 24 6.93 10.98 14.46
C TYR A 24 7.73 9.69 14.25
N LYS A 25 7.75 8.83 15.27
CA LYS A 25 8.30 7.48 15.16
C LYS A 25 7.18 6.51 14.82
N LEU A 26 7.39 5.69 13.79
CA LEU A 26 6.54 4.53 13.50
C LEU A 26 6.65 3.53 14.66
N SER A 27 5.68 3.52 15.56
CA SER A 27 5.61 2.57 16.68
C SER A 27 4.73 1.36 16.38
N ASN A 28 3.72 1.48 15.51
CA ASN A 28 2.76 0.41 15.27
C ASN A 28 2.27 0.35 13.81
N LEU A 29 2.95 -0.47 12.99
CA LEU A 29 2.59 -0.64 11.57
C LEU A 29 1.33 -1.49 11.36
N ASP A 30 1.00 -2.33 12.34
CA ASP A 30 -0.16 -3.23 12.23
C ASP A 30 -1.48 -2.46 12.35
N GLU A 31 -1.54 -1.43 13.20
CA GLU A 31 -2.65 -0.48 13.25
C GLU A 31 -2.81 0.27 11.92
N PHE A 32 -1.70 0.63 11.27
CA PHE A 32 -1.72 1.28 9.97
C PHE A 32 -2.32 0.34 8.89
N TYR A 33 -1.96 -0.94 8.88
CA TYR A 33 -2.56 -1.90 7.94
C TYR A 33 -4.06 -2.07 8.15
N GLY A 34 -4.55 -1.91 9.38
CA GLY A 34 -5.98 -1.88 9.67
C GLY A 34 -6.73 -0.69 9.06
N THR A 35 -6.02 0.39 8.71
CA THR A 35 -6.60 1.56 8.03
C THR A 35 -6.62 1.44 6.51
N LEU A 36 -5.86 0.50 5.95
CA LEU A 36 -5.92 0.22 4.51
C LEU A 36 -7.25 -0.44 4.16
N PRO A 37 -7.75 -0.24 2.93
CA PRO A 37 -8.94 -0.94 2.47
C PRO A 37 -8.77 -2.45 2.58
N LYS A 38 -9.84 -3.17 2.89
CA LYS A 38 -9.82 -4.64 3.03
C LYS A 38 -9.35 -5.37 1.76
N SER A 39 -9.52 -4.74 0.60
CA SER A 39 -9.07 -5.24 -0.70
C SER A 39 -7.56 -5.14 -0.89
N PHE A 40 -6.85 -4.36 -0.08
CA PHE A 40 -5.41 -4.18 -0.15
C PHE A 40 -4.74 -5.14 0.83
N LYS A 41 -4.05 -6.14 0.30
CA LYS A 41 -3.29 -7.10 1.10
C LYS A 41 -1.80 -6.77 1.02
N PRO A 42 -1.18 -6.27 2.12
CA PRO A 42 0.24 -5.96 2.13
C PRO A 42 1.07 -7.23 1.89
N ILE A 43 2.04 -7.15 0.99
CA ILE A 43 2.96 -8.24 0.64
C ILE A 43 4.36 -7.92 1.16
N PHE A 44 4.80 -6.70 0.91
CA PHE A 44 6.15 -6.26 1.17
C PHE A 44 6.15 -4.79 1.56
N LYS A 45 7.07 -4.42 2.44
CA LYS A 45 7.27 -3.04 2.85
C LYS A 45 8.73 -2.67 2.84
N LYS A 46 9.01 -1.42 2.47
CA LYS A 46 10.36 -0.87 2.46
C LYS A 46 10.31 0.58 2.90
N VAL A 47 11.11 0.93 3.91
CA VAL A 47 11.35 2.33 4.27
C VAL A 47 12.49 2.85 3.41
N ILE A 48 12.28 3.99 2.75
CA ILE A 48 13.28 4.70 1.95
C ILE A 48 13.26 6.16 2.40
N GLY A 49 14.26 6.57 3.17
CA GLY A 49 14.29 7.92 3.76
C GLY A 49 13.13 8.13 4.72
N SER A 50 12.33 9.18 4.49
CA SER A 50 11.12 9.50 5.23
C SER A 50 9.85 8.84 4.67
N THR A 51 9.96 8.01 3.63
CA THR A 51 8.81 7.41 2.96
C THR A 51 8.75 5.90 3.23
N LEU A 52 7.60 5.43 3.70
CA LEU A 52 7.27 4.01 3.81
C LEU A 52 6.52 3.57 2.56
N ASN A 53 7.15 2.71 1.78
CA ASN A 53 6.59 2.08 0.60
C ASN A 53 6.00 0.72 0.95
N ILE A 54 4.72 0.53 0.69
CA ILE A 54 3.97 -0.69 0.98
C ILE A 54 3.42 -1.23 -0.33
N TYR A 55 3.86 -2.43 -0.70
CA TYR A 55 3.41 -3.14 -1.88
C TYR A 55 2.25 -4.03 -1.47
N CYS A 56 1.08 -3.80 -2.06
CA CYS A 56 -0.15 -4.52 -1.78
C CYS A 56 -0.64 -5.26 -3.02
N VAL A 57 -1.23 -6.44 -2.85
CA VAL A 57 -2.14 -7.01 -3.85
C VAL A 57 -3.49 -6.35 -3.65
N CYS A 58 -4.06 -5.81 -4.72
CA CYS A 58 -5.43 -5.37 -4.76
C CYS A 58 -6.24 -6.31 -5.65
N SER A 59 -7.41 -6.73 -5.16
CA SER A 59 -8.35 -7.58 -5.91
C SER A 59 -9.60 -6.84 -6.38
N ASN A 60 -9.65 -5.51 -6.16
CA ASN A 60 -10.81 -4.68 -6.50
C ASN A 60 -10.39 -3.31 -7.04
N GLN A 61 -10.67 -3.08 -8.32
CA GLN A 61 -10.29 -1.84 -9.01
C GLN A 61 -11.06 -0.61 -8.51
N ASP A 62 -12.33 -0.77 -8.12
CA ASP A 62 -13.14 0.37 -7.66
C ASP A 62 -12.67 0.89 -6.31
N ASP A 63 -12.27 0.00 -5.40
CA ASP A 63 -11.67 0.39 -4.12
C ASP A 63 -10.36 1.14 -4.32
N PHE A 64 -9.53 0.71 -5.28
CA PHE A 64 -8.31 1.41 -5.65
C PHE A 64 -8.60 2.82 -6.18
N MET A 65 -9.55 2.95 -7.12
CA MET A 65 -9.95 4.22 -7.69
C MET A 65 -10.60 5.15 -6.68
N PHE A 66 -11.32 4.60 -5.70
CA PHE A 66 -11.91 5.34 -4.59
C PHE A 66 -10.83 5.90 -3.66
N CYS A 67 -9.84 5.08 -3.29
CA CYS A 67 -8.71 5.53 -2.47
C CYS A 67 -7.88 6.61 -3.15
N LEU A 68 -7.62 6.50 -4.45
CA LEU A 68 -6.98 7.56 -5.23
C LEU A 68 -7.71 8.91 -5.15
N ARG A 69 -9.05 8.89 -4.98
CA ARG A 69 -9.88 10.10 -4.96
C ARG A 69 -10.10 10.68 -3.57
N GLN A 70 -10.20 9.84 -2.53
CA GLN A 70 -10.58 10.29 -1.19
C GLN A 70 -9.44 10.36 -0.18
N THR A 71 -8.36 9.62 -0.38
CA THR A 71 -7.26 9.57 0.58
C THR A 71 -6.07 10.39 0.10
N GLY A 72 -5.35 11.04 1.01
CA GLY A 72 -4.09 11.73 0.69
C GLY A 72 -2.95 10.79 0.28
N TYR A 73 -3.23 9.50 0.05
CA TYR A 73 -2.24 8.49 -0.33
C TYR A 73 -1.91 8.62 -1.82
N LYS A 74 -0.63 8.79 -2.13
CA LYS A 74 -0.14 8.64 -3.51
C LYS A 74 -0.04 7.14 -3.78
N THR A 75 -0.93 6.63 -4.61
CA THR A 75 -0.87 5.24 -5.07
C THR A 75 -0.49 5.19 -6.55
N THR A 76 0.29 4.17 -6.92
CA THR A 76 0.75 3.98 -8.31
C THR A 76 0.51 2.53 -8.69
N LEU A 77 -0.11 2.33 -9.86
CA LEU A 77 -0.24 1.03 -10.52
C LEU A 77 1.13 0.63 -11.08
N LEU A 78 1.58 -0.58 -10.74
CA LEU A 78 2.81 -1.18 -11.26
C LEU A 78 2.49 -2.36 -12.17
#